data_AF-A0A2S2PXK0-F1
#
_entry.id   AF-A0A2S2PXK0-F1
#
_cell.length_a   1.000
_cell.length_b   1.000
_cell.length_c   1.000
_cell.angle_alpha   90.00
_cell.angle_beta   90.00
_cell.angle_gamma   90.00
#
_symmetry.space_group_name_H-M   'P 1'
#
loop_
_entity.id
_entity.type
_entity.pdbx_description
1 polymer ?
#
loop_
_entity_poly.entity_id
_entity_poly.type
_entity_poly.pdbx_seq_one_letter_code
_entity_poly.pdbx_strand_id
1 'polypeptide(L)'
;VATNVTCSRNPNSTLRGIPSGINLKNTPKYLIIRTDSISNYNIVYNYLITNNQINFHTNLPNSLKPYAVFIRNLHPSTAVKDIQASLFDIGHEVIRVSNIVHCTTKRPCIFFKFI
;
A
#
# COMPACT_ATOMS: atom_id res chain seq x y z
N VAL A 1 -5.46 8.44 9.31
CA VAL A 1 -4.60 7.81 8.28
C VAL A 1 -4.73 8.65 7.02
N ALA A 2 -3.70 9.39 6.61
CA ALA A 2 -3.80 10.28 5.45
C ALA A 2 -3.37 9.55 4.18
N THR A 3 -4.31 9.26 3.29
CA THR A 3 -4.03 8.64 1.99
C THR A 3 -4.11 9.71 0.91
N ASN A 4 -3.05 9.89 0.13
CA ASN A 4 -2.99 10.91 -0.92
C ASN A 4 -3.42 10.30 -2.26
N VAL A 5 -4.42 10.91 -2.91
CA VAL A 5 -4.82 10.61 -4.30
C VAL A 5 -4.53 11.84 -5.15
N THR A 6 -3.82 11.68 -6.27
CA THR A 6 -3.48 12.79 -7.18
C THR A 6 -4.25 12.65 -8.47
N CYS A 7 -5.00 13.68 -8.88
CA CYS A 7 -5.78 13.70 -10.13
C CYS A 7 -5.35 14.85 -11.03
N SER A 8 -5.46 14.68 -12.36
CA SER A 8 -5.25 15.78 -13.33
C SER A 8 -6.42 16.77 -13.35
N ARG A 9 -6.11 18.04 -13.65
CA ARG A 9 -7.00 19.21 -13.57
C ARG A 9 -8.25 19.07 -14.46
N ASN A 10 -9.45 19.21 -13.89
CA ASN A 10 -10.68 19.55 -14.61
C ASN A 10 -11.14 20.96 -14.15
N PRO A 11 -11.26 21.95 -15.06
CA PRO A 11 -11.55 23.34 -14.69
C PRO A 11 -13.00 23.62 -14.23
N ASN A 12 -13.94 22.66 -14.29
CA ASN A 12 -15.37 22.94 -14.11
C ASN A 12 -16.03 22.37 -12.83
N SER A 13 -15.29 21.80 -11.87
CA SER A 13 -15.92 21.20 -10.68
C SER A 13 -15.94 22.17 -9.48
N THR A 14 -17.00 23.00 -9.40
CA THR A 14 -17.33 23.75 -8.19
C THR A 14 -17.89 22.78 -7.15
N LEU A 15 -17.05 22.32 -6.21
CA LEU A 15 -17.44 21.38 -5.16
C LEU A 15 -18.24 22.09 -4.06
N ARG A 16 -19.57 22.10 -4.19
CA ARG A 16 -20.49 22.40 -3.08
C ARG A 16 -20.49 21.22 -2.11
N GLY A 17 -20.26 21.50 -0.83
CA GLY A 17 -20.38 20.53 0.27
C GLY A 17 -19.19 19.57 0.37
N ILE A 18 -18.08 20.03 0.94
CA ILE A 18 -16.98 19.13 1.29
C ILE A 18 -17.48 18.21 2.41
N PRO A 19 -17.57 16.88 2.20
CA PRO A 19 -17.90 15.96 3.28
C PRO A 19 -16.82 16.07 4.36
N SER A 20 -17.23 16.10 5.62
CA SER A 20 -16.32 16.12 6.76
C SER A 20 -15.28 15.00 6.61
N GLY A 21 -13.99 15.36 6.56
CA GLY A 21 -12.88 14.39 6.47
C GLY A 21 -12.19 14.26 5.10
N ILE A 22 -12.63 15.01 4.08
CA ILE A 22 -11.93 15.09 2.78
C ILE A 22 -11.25 16.46 2.64
N ASN A 23 -9.93 16.47 2.48
CA ASN A 23 -9.14 17.69 2.29
C ASN A 23 -8.56 17.74 0.87
N LEU A 24 -8.72 18.89 0.21
CA LEU A 24 -8.28 19.10 -1.16
C LEU A 24 -7.14 20.13 -1.15
N LYS A 25 -5.99 19.73 -1.67
CA LYS A 25 -4.86 20.63 -1.89
C LYS A 25 -4.60 20.74 -3.38
N ASN A 26 -4.89 21.92 -3.93
CA ASN A 26 -4.57 22.22 -5.32
C ASN A 26 -3.07 22.50 -5.48
N THR A 27 -2.47 21.98 -6.55
CA THR A 27 -1.13 22.35 -7.00
C THR A 27 -1.17 22.64 -8.51
N PRO A 28 -0.18 23.35 -9.09
CA PRO A 28 -0.22 23.70 -10.51
C PRO A 28 -0.31 22.51 -11.47
N LYS A 29 0.19 21.34 -11.06
CA LYS A 29 0.26 20.13 -11.89
C LYS A 29 -0.81 19.09 -11.53
N TYR A 30 -1.22 19.02 -10.27
CA TYR A 30 -2.11 17.96 -9.77
C TYR A 30 -3.01 18.45 -8.64
N LEU A 31 -4.20 17.90 -8.56
CA LEU A 31 -5.08 18.02 -7.40
C LEU A 31 -4.76 16.89 -6.43
N ILE A 32 -4.37 17.20 -5.19
CA ILE A 32 -4.18 16.21 -4.12
C ILE A 32 -5.47 16.12 -3.30
N ILE A 33 -6.03 14.93 -3.21
CA ILE A 33 -7.15 14.59 -2.34
C ILE A 33 -6.58 13.80 -1.16
N ARG A 34 -6.89 14.25 0.05
CA ARG A 34 -6.55 13.56 1.30
C ARG A 34 -7.83 13.15 1.99
N THR A 35 -7.84 11.92 2.48
CA THR A 35 -8.94 11.38 3.27
C THR A 35 -8.41 11.03 4.66
N ASP A 36 -9.24 11.26 5.67
CA ASP A 36 -8.94 10.95 7.07
C ASP A 36 -9.24 9.49 7.46
N SER A 37 -10.24 8.91 6.79
CA SER A 37 -10.80 7.58 7.01
C SER A 37 -10.79 6.71 5.75
N ILE A 38 -10.83 5.38 5.96
CA ILE A 38 -10.90 4.37 4.89
C ILE A 38 -12.22 4.48 4.12
N SER A 39 -13.32 4.76 4.81
CA SER A 39 -14.64 4.95 4.18
C SER A 39 -14.60 6.10 3.16
N ASN A 40 -14.04 7.24 3.56
CA ASN A 40 -13.85 8.39 2.66
C ASN A 40 -12.90 8.07 1.51
N TYR A 41 -11.82 7.31 1.77
CA TYR A 41 -10.92 6.84 0.71
C TYR A 41 -11.66 5.99 -0.33
N ASN A 42 -12.47 5.01 0.11
CA ASN A 42 -13.19 4.11 -0.78
C ASN A 42 -14.21 4.87 -1.64
N ILE A 43 -14.91 5.87 -1.08
CA ILE A 43 -15.84 6.72 -1.83
C ILE A 43 -15.10 7.46 -2.95
N VAL A 44 -13.98 8.13 -2.63
CA VAL A 44 -13.17 8.86 -3.62
C VAL A 44 -12.60 7.92 -4.66
N TYR A 45 -12.07 6.76 -4.25
CA TYR A 45 -11.49 5.77 -5.14
C TYR A 45 -12.53 5.22 -6.12
N ASN A 46 -13.71 4.85 -5.64
CA ASN A 46 -14.81 4.36 -6.48
C ASN A 46 -15.28 5.43 -7.47
N TYR A 47 -15.38 6.69 -7.03
CA TYR A 47 -15.70 7.81 -7.91
C TYR A 47 -14.66 7.96 -9.03
N LEU A 48 -13.37 7.90 -8.70
CA LEU A 48 -12.30 8.06 -9.68
C LEU A 48 -12.21 6.89 -10.66
N ILE A 49 -12.44 5.66 -10.19
CA ILE A 49 -12.51 4.48 -11.06
C ILE A 49 -13.70 4.55 -12.02
N THR A 50 -14.85 5.01 -11.53
CA THR A 50 -16.06 5.11 -12.37
C THR A 50 -15.88 6.15 -13.48
N ASN A 51 -15.07 7.18 -13.22
CA ASN A 51 -14.78 8.24 -14.18
C ASN A 51 -13.50 7.94 -14.98
N ASN A 52 -13.61 7.10 -16.00
CA ASN A 52 -12.50 6.68 -16.87
C ASN A 52 -11.75 7.82 -17.59
N GLN A 53 -12.27 9.04 -17.56
CA GLN A 53 -11.63 10.22 -18.16
C GLN A 53 -10.57 10.87 -17.25
N ILE A 54 -10.49 10.46 -15.98
CA ILE A 54 -9.61 11.05 -14.99
C ILE A 54 -8.39 10.14 -14.80
N ASN A 55 -7.21 10.65 -15.16
CA ASN A 55 -5.96 10.00 -14.80
C ASN A 55 -5.61 10.32 -13.35
N PHE A 56 -5.42 9.29 -12.55
CA PHE A 56 -5.07 9.44 -11.14
C PHE A 56 -4.02 8.43 -10.69
N HIS A 57 -3.29 8.82 -9.66
CA HIS A 57 -2.42 7.93 -8.90
C HIS A 57 -2.92 7.89 -7.46
N THR A 58 -3.02 6.69 -6.90
CA THR A 58 -3.46 6.45 -5.53
C THR A 58 -2.43 5.59 -4.80
N ASN A 59 -2.28 5.86 -3.51
CA ASN A 59 -1.54 4.98 -2.60
C ASN A 59 -2.55 4.18 -1.77
N LEU A 60 -2.20 2.94 -1.40
CA LEU A 60 -3.04 2.19 -0.47
C LEU A 60 -3.06 2.87 0.92
N PRO A 61 -4.20 2.91 1.61
CA PRO A 61 -4.28 3.31 3.01
C PRO A 61 -3.38 2.44 3.88
N ASN A 62 -2.80 2.99 4.95
CA ASN A 62 -1.88 2.23 5.81
C ASN A 62 -2.51 0.98 6.43
N SER A 63 -3.82 0.97 6.65
CA SER A 63 -4.57 -0.19 7.14
C SER A 63 -4.67 -1.35 6.15
N LEU A 64 -4.56 -1.05 4.85
CA LEU A 64 -4.61 -2.03 3.76
C LEU A 64 -3.22 -2.34 3.20
N LYS A 65 -2.18 -1.66 3.68
CA LYS A 65 -0.80 -1.96 3.26
C LYS A 65 -0.38 -3.30 3.85
N PRO A 66 0.22 -4.18 3.03
CA PRO A 66 0.91 -5.36 3.55
C PRO A 66 1.95 -4.94 4.59
N TYR A 67 2.03 -5.69 5.68
CA TYR A 67 3.02 -5.46 6.72
C TYR A 67 4.21 -6.40 6.50
N ALA A 68 5.42 -5.88 6.73
CA ALA A 68 6.62 -6.69 6.63
C ALA A 68 6.89 -7.39 7.96
N VAL A 69 7.05 -8.72 7.94
CA VAL A 69 7.43 -9.52 9.11
C VAL A 69 8.85 -10.03 8.95
N PHE A 70 9.54 -10.18 10.08
CA PHE A 70 10.88 -10.75 10.14
C PHE A 70 10.90 -11.95 11.07
N ILE A 71 11.19 -13.13 10.55
CA ILE A 71 11.40 -14.34 11.36
C ILE A 71 12.89 -14.51 11.58
N ARG A 72 13.27 -14.70 12.84
CA ARG A 72 14.64 -14.94 13.28
C ARG A 72 14.83 -16.44 13.58
N ASN A 73 16.08 -16.87 13.63
CA ASN A 73 16.48 -18.24 14.01
C ASN A 73 16.03 -19.32 13.02
N LEU A 74 15.87 -18.96 11.74
CA LEU A 74 15.64 -19.93 10.68
C LEU A 74 16.95 -20.17 9.94
N HIS A 75 17.33 -21.44 9.78
CA HIS A 75 18.60 -21.75 9.12
C HIS A 75 18.54 -21.31 7.65
N PRO A 76 19.60 -20.69 7.09
CA PRO A 76 19.54 -20.13 5.74
C PRO A 76 19.36 -21.17 4.62
N SER A 77 19.62 -22.44 4.89
CA SER A 77 19.35 -23.55 3.95
C SER A 77 17.87 -23.94 3.87
N THR A 78 17.02 -23.39 4.73
CA THR A 78 15.58 -23.68 4.71
C THR A 78 14.99 -23.16 3.40
N ALA A 79 14.28 -24.03 2.67
CA ALA A 79 13.73 -23.66 1.38
C ALA A 79 12.58 -22.67 1.55
N VAL A 80 12.58 -21.61 0.74
CA VAL A 80 11.56 -20.55 0.79
C VAL A 80 10.14 -21.10 0.62
N LYS A 81 9.98 -22.15 -0.19
CA LYS A 81 8.70 -22.81 -0.45
C LYS A 81 8.12 -23.45 0.80
N ASP A 82 8.94 -24.11 1.60
CA ASP A 82 8.51 -24.80 2.82
C ASP A 82 8.03 -23.78 3.86
N ILE A 83 8.72 -22.63 3.94
CA ILE A 83 8.33 -21.52 4.82
C ILE A 83 6.98 -20.94 4.38
N GLN A 84 6.80 -20.71 3.08
CA GLN A 84 5.57 -20.17 2.54
C GLN A 84 4.38 -21.13 2.75
N ALA A 85 4.58 -22.44 2.54
CA ALA A 85 3.59 -23.46 2.83
C ALA A 85 3.21 -23.46 4.32
N SER A 86 4.20 -23.43 5.21
CA SER A 86 3.96 -23.42 6.66
C SER A 86 3.17 -22.18 7.11
N LEU A 87 3.44 -21.01 6.54
CA LEU A 87 2.69 -19.79 6.85
C LEU A 87 1.26 -19.83 6.30
N PHE A 88 1.08 -20.42 5.11
CA PHE A 88 -0.24 -20.65 4.54
C PHE A 88 -1.08 -21.59 5.40
N ASP A 89 -0.48 -22.67 5.91
CA ASP A 89 -1.14 -23.62 6.81
C ASP A 89 -1.59 -22.99 8.13
N ILE A 90 -0.90 -21.94 8.59
CA ILE A 90 -1.27 -21.14 9.77
C ILE A 90 -2.40 -20.13 9.44
N GLY A 91 -2.72 -19.94 8.16
CA GLY A 91 -3.75 -19.00 7.68
C GLY A 91 -3.21 -17.62 7.29
N HIS A 92 -1.91 -17.49 7.07
CA HIS A 92 -1.32 -16.26 6.56
C HIS A 92 -1.09 -16.32 5.06
N GLU A 93 -1.57 -15.32 4.34
CA GLU A 93 -1.21 -15.10 2.93
C GLU A 93 0.10 -14.33 2.86
N VAL A 94 1.06 -14.85 2.09
CA VAL A 94 2.39 -14.28 1.95
C VAL A 94 2.61 -13.87 0.50
N ILE A 95 2.88 -12.59 0.28
CA ILE A 95 3.15 -12.01 -1.05
C ILE A 95 4.57 -12.35 -1.48
N ARG A 96 5.53 -12.21 -0.57
CA ARG A 96 6.95 -12.44 -0.87
C ARG A 96 7.73 -12.90 0.35
N VAL A 97 8.54 -13.93 0.15
CA VAL A 97 9.53 -14.40 1.12
C VAL A 97 10.93 -14.21 0.55
N SER A 98 11.86 -13.73 1.37
CA SER A 98 13.27 -13.60 0.98
C SER A 98 14.20 -13.79 2.18
N ASN A 99 15.29 -14.52 1.99
CA ASN A 99 16.38 -14.56 2.96
C ASN A 99 17.12 -13.21 2.93
N ILE A 100 17.39 -12.66 4.11
CA ILE A 100 18.19 -11.44 4.24
C ILE A 100 19.66 -11.83 4.16
N VAL A 101 20.36 -11.26 3.19
CA VAL A 101 21.80 -11.43 3.07
C VAL A 101 22.54 -10.33 3.81
N HIS A 102 23.69 -10.67 4.37
CA HIS A 102 24.59 -9.70 4.98
C HIS A 102 25.04 -8.67 3.93
N CYS A 103 24.98 -7.38 4.27
CA CYS A 103 25.17 -6.30 3.30
C CYS A 103 26.55 -6.31 2.64
N THR A 104 27.61 -6.66 3.38
CA THR A 104 29.00 -6.65 2.91
C THR A 104 29.41 -7.99 2.30
N THR A 105 29.22 -9.09 3.03
CA THR A 105 29.73 -10.42 2.66
C THR A 105 28.81 -11.18 1.72
N LYS A 106 27.58 -10.69 1.51
CA LYS A 106 26.50 -11.33 0.72
C LYS A 106 26.16 -12.76 1.14
N ARG A 107 26.60 -13.17 2.33
CA ARG A 107 26.26 -14.47 2.92
C ARG A 107 24.83 -14.44 3.46
N PRO A 108 24.07 -15.54 3.33
CA PRO A 108 22.70 -15.57 3.78
C PRO A 108 22.65 -15.60 5.32
N CYS A 109 21.77 -14.80 5.91
CA CYS A 109 21.62 -14.70 7.36
C CYS A 109 20.48 -15.59 7.86
N ILE A 110 20.43 -15.78 9.17
CA ILE A 110 19.35 -16.49 9.89
C ILE A 110 18.03 -15.70 9.97
N PHE A 111 17.84 -14.74 9.05
CA PHE A 111 16.70 -13.83 9.01
C PHE A 111 15.99 -13.96 7.68
N PHE A 112 14.68 -14.11 7.73
CA PHE A 112 13.82 -14.08 6.55
C PHE A 112 12.84 -12.91 6.67
N LYS A 113 12.67 -12.19 5.56
CA LYS A 113 11.70 -11.12 5.40
C LYS A 113 10.49 -11.63 4.63
N PHE A 114 9.32 -11.32 5.15
CA PHE A 114 8.00 -11.63 4.61
C PHE A 114 7.27 -10.33 4.33
N ILE A 115 6.50 -10.28 3.24
CA ILE A 115 5.56 -9.21 2.88
C ILE A 115 4.29 -9.89 2.42
#